data_AF-A0ABD4B4N0-F1
#
_entry.id   AF-A0ABD4B4N0-F1
#
_cell.length_a   1.000
_cell.length_b   1.000
_cell.length_c   1.000
_cell.angle_alpha   90.00
_cell.angle_beta   90.00
_cell.angle_gamma   90.00
#
_symmetry.space_group_name_H-M   'P 1'
#
loop_
_entity.id
_entity.type
_entity.pdbx_description
1 polymer ?
#
loop_
_entity_poly.entity_id
_entity_poly.type
_entity_poly.pdbx_seq_one_letter_code
_entity_poly.pdbx_strand_id
1 'polypeptide(L)'
;MEQNIFSLLIQKKSYKKLETLLKLKKLKVFMPLSLQENLLFIFIKDSKLLFAFKDLWASKEFNQRFAKEISRFLNTQGHAYGFDEFSALEILGYVPKDALEKANFYAPIKKQARFYRPSALGLFHNPIKDARLHECFEKARALIHYQRSFFEE
;
A
#
# COMPACT_ATOMS: atom_id res chain seq x y z
N MET A 1 -7.59 9.19 -42.34
CA MET A 1 -9.04 9.30 -42.10
C MET A 1 -9.56 8.47 -40.91
N GLU A 2 -8.72 7.71 -40.19
CA GLU A 2 -9.19 6.80 -39.12
C GLU A 2 -9.30 7.44 -37.73
N GLN A 3 -8.58 8.54 -37.46
CA GLN A 3 -8.60 9.22 -36.14
C GLN A 3 -9.96 9.86 -35.78
N ASN A 4 -10.86 10.02 -36.75
CA ASN A 4 -12.15 10.69 -36.54
C ASN A 4 -13.27 9.76 -36.04
N ILE A 5 -13.14 8.45 -36.24
CA ILE A 5 -14.22 7.51 -35.88
C ILE A 5 -14.22 7.27 -34.36
N PHE A 6 -13.03 7.15 -33.75
CA PHE A 6 -12.90 6.98 -32.30
C PHE A 6 -13.37 8.21 -31.52
N SER A 7 -13.05 9.43 -31.99
CA SER A 7 -13.51 10.66 -31.35
C SER A 7 -15.03 10.83 -31.43
N LEU A 8 -15.65 10.46 -32.56
CA LEU A 8 -17.11 10.47 -32.73
C LEU A 8 -17.82 9.39 -31.90
N LEU A 9 -17.19 8.23 -31.68
CA LEU A 9 -17.75 7.19 -30.83
C LEU A 9 -17.75 7.60 -29.36
N ILE A 10 -16.69 8.25 -28.87
CA ILE A 10 -16.56 8.71 -27.47
C ILE A 10 -17.69 9.69 -27.07
N GLN A 11 -18.25 10.45 -28.02
CA GLN A 11 -19.35 11.39 -27.76
C GLN A 11 -20.71 10.71 -27.47
N LYS A 12 -20.86 9.40 -27.73
CA LYS A 12 -22.08 8.67 -27.35
C LYS A 12 -22.16 8.48 -25.84
N LYS A 13 -23.35 8.69 -25.27
CA LYS A 13 -23.66 8.56 -23.82
C LYS A 13 -23.18 7.23 -23.20
N SER A 14 -23.05 6.17 -24.01
CA SER A 14 -22.52 4.86 -23.64
C SER A 14 -21.03 4.84 -23.27
N TYR A 15 -20.21 5.77 -23.78
CA TYR A 15 -18.76 5.79 -23.55
C TYR A 15 -18.32 6.67 -22.39
N LYS A 16 -19.19 7.57 -21.89
CA LYS A 16 -18.91 8.36 -20.68
C LYS A 16 -18.52 7.46 -19.49
N LYS A 17 -19.21 6.33 -19.32
CA LYS A 17 -18.90 5.35 -18.27
C LYS A 17 -17.50 4.74 -18.43
N LEU A 18 -17.07 4.49 -19.68
CA LEU A 18 -15.74 4.00 -20.01
C LEU A 18 -14.66 5.05 -19.74
N GLU A 19 -14.93 6.30 -20.09
CA GLU A 19 -14.04 7.43 -19.82
C GLU A 19 -13.84 7.62 -18.30
N THR A 20 -14.92 7.58 -17.52
CA THR A 20 -14.85 7.62 -16.06
C THR A 20 -14.02 6.45 -15.52
N LEU A 21 -14.21 5.22 -16.00
CA LEU A 21 -13.40 4.07 -15.56
C LEU A 21 -11.90 4.24 -15.87
N LEU A 22 -11.56 4.80 -17.03
CA LEU A 22 -10.17 5.10 -17.39
C LEU A 22 -9.57 6.17 -16.46
N LYS A 23 -10.32 7.23 -16.16
CA LYS A 23 -9.91 8.26 -15.20
C LYS A 23 -9.70 7.67 -13.81
N LEU A 24 -10.63 6.86 -13.32
CA LEU A 24 -10.53 6.19 -12.02
C LEU A 24 -9.30 5.28 -11.94
N LYS A 25 -8.95 4.56 -13.01
CA LYS A 25 -7.72 3.75 -13.03
C LYS A 25 -6.45 4.58 -12.88
N LYS A 26 -6.41 5.83 -13.37
CA LYS A 26 -5.24 6.72 -13.20
C LYS A 26 -5.02 7.10 -11.74
N LEU A 27 -6.08 7.13 -10.93
CA LEU A 27 -5.97 7.44 -9.50
C LEU A 27 -5.15 6.41 -8.72
N LYS A 28 -4.94 5.21 -9.28
CA LYS A 28 -4.10 4.18 -8.66
C LYS A 28 -2.65 4.63 -8.46
N VAL A 29 -2.13 5.49 -9.33
CA VAL A 29 -0.74 5.93 -9.33
C VAL A 29 -0.37 6.75 -8.09
N PHE A 30 -1.37 7.34 -7.41
CA PHE A 30 -1.15 8.14 -6.19
C PHE A 30 -0.90 7.28 -4.94
N MET A 31 -0.93 5.96 -5.05
CA MET A 31 -0.70 5.05 -3.92
C MET A 31 0.62 4.27 -4.11
N PRO A 32 1.28 3.83 -3.02
CA PRO A 32 2.41 2.92 -3.09
C PRO A 32 2.00 1.57 -3.70
N LEU A 33 2.98 0.88 -4.29
CA LEU A 33 2.77 -0.40 -5.00
C LEU A 33 2.02 -1.43 -4.15
N SER A 34 2.35 -1.53 -2.86
CA SER A 34 1.70 -2.44 -1.91
C SER A 34 0.17 -2.24 -1.82
N LEU A 35 -0.29 -0.98 -1.83
CA LEU A 35 -1.71 -0.64 -1.84
C LEU A 35 -2.33 -0.84 -3.22
N GLN A 36 -1.59 -0.57 -4.29
CA GLN A 36 -2.06 -0.82 -5.67
C GLN A 36 -2.32 -2.30 -5.93
N GLU A 37 -1.45 -3.19 -5.46
CA GLU A 37 -1.61 -4.66 -5.58
C GLU A 37 -2.80 -5.19 -4.77
N ASN A 38 -3.14 -4.50 -3.68
CA ASN A 38 -4.29 -4.78 -2.83
C ASN A 38 -5.60 -4.21 -3.36
N LEU A 39 -5.55 -3.27 -4.30
CA LEU A 39 -6.73 -2.61 -4.82
C LEU A 39 -7.43 -3.46 -5.89
N LEU A 40 -8.67 -3.83 -5.61
CA LEU A 40 -9.55 -4.55 -6.52
C LEU A 40 -10.06 -3.62 -7.63
N PHE A 41 -10.82 -2.59 -7.25
CA PHE A 41 -11.42 -1.64 -8.18
C PHE A 41 -11.76 -0.32 -7.48
N ILE A 42 -12.01 0.71 -8.30
CA ILE A 42 -12.43 2.05 -7.85
C ILE A 42 -13.75 2.36 -8.56
N PHE A 43 -14.73 2.88 -7.83
CA PHE A 43 -16.01 3.28 -8.40
C PHE A 43 -16.62 4.43 -7.61
N ILE A 44 -17.64 5.06 -8.21
CA ILE A 44 -18.37 6.17 -7.59
C ILE A 44 -19.77 5.67 -7.24
N LYS A 45 -20.19 5.93 -5.99
CA LYS A 45 -21.54 5.61 -5.51
C LYS A 45 -21.94 6.60 -4.43
N ASP A 46 -23.18 7.10 -4.49
CA ASP A 46 -23.78 7.98 -3.46
C ASP A 46 -22.89 9.19 -3.10
N SER A 47 -22.33 9.86 -4.11
CA SER A 47 -21.39 11.00 -3.96
C SER A 47 -20.08 10.64 -3.24
N LYS A 48 -19.71 9.36 -3.22
CA LYS A 48 -18.45 8.86 -2.67
C LYS A 48 -17.60 8.21 -3.75
N LEU A 49 -16.30 8.47 -3.69
CA LEU A 49 -15.28 7.80 -4.45
C LEU A 49 -14.72 6.64 -3.61
N LEU A 50 -15.10 5.42 -3.99
CA LEU A 50 -14.85 4.21 -3.21
C LEU A 50 -13.70 3.40 -3.78
N PHE A 51 -12.73 3.08 -2.93
CA PHE A 51 -11.59 2.22 -3.22
C PHE A 51 -11.80 0.86 -2.54
N ALA A 52 -12.00 -0.19 -3.34
CA ALA A 52 -12.21 -1.54 -2.83
C ALA A 52 -10.87 -2.28 -2.69
N PHE A 53 -10.52 -2.70 -1.48
CA PHE A 53 -9.28 -3.44 -1.18
C PHE A 53 -9.54 -4.90 -0.89
N LYS A 54 -8.53 -5.75 -1.13
CA LYS A 54 -8.52 -7.17 -0.75
C LYS A 54 -8.49 -7.34 0.77
N ASP A 55 -7.60 -6.59 1.42
CA ASP A 55 -7.30 -6.75 2.85
C ASP A 55 -7.68 -5.53 3.69
N LEU A 56 -8.02 -5.80 4.97
CA LEU A 56 -8.35 -4.79 5.98
C LEU A 56 -7.21 -3.82 6.27
N TRP A 57 -5.96 -4.30 6.29
CA TRP A 57 -4.80 -3.45 6.58
C TRP A 57 -4.65 -2.37 5.50
N ALA A 58 -4.81 -2.74 4.22
CA ALA A 58 -4.69 -1.82 3.09
C ALA A 58 -5.79 -0.75 3.12
N SER A 59 -7.03 -1.15 3.43
CA SER A 59 -8.15 -0.22 3.60
C SER A 59 -7.91 0.76 4.77
N LYS A 60 -7.37 0.30 5.89
CA LYS A 60 -7.07 1.17 7.05
C LYS A 60 -5.97 2.18 6.72
N GLU A 61 -4.86 1.71 6.13
CA GLU A 61 -3.74 2.57 5.74
C GLU A 61 -4.19 3.63 4.72
N PHE A 62 -4.97 3.22 3.72
CA PHE A 62 -5.54 4.13 2.73
C PHE A 62 -6.38 5.24 3.38
N ASN A 63 -7.30 4.88 4.27
CA ASN A 63 -8.19 5.84 4.93
C ASN A 63 -7.45 6.81 5.87
N GLN A 64 -6.39 6.35 6.52
CA GLN A 64 -5.63 7.19 7.45
C GLN A 64 -4.81 8.27 6.73
N ARG A 65 -4.20 7.92 5.59
CA ARG A 65 -3.22 8.78 4.92
C ARG A 65 -3.62 9.16 3.49
N PHE A 66 -3.80 8.16 2.63
CA PHE A 66 -3.89 8.38 1.19
C PHE A 66 -5.20 9.00 0.73
N ALA A 67 -6.31 8.75 1.43
CA ALA A 67 -7.59 9.39 1.15
C ALA A 67 -7.49 10.92 1.21
N LYS A 68 -6.78 11.46 2.21
CA LYS A 68 -6.56 12.90 2.38
C LYS A 68 -5.60 13.46 1.33
N GLU A 69 -4.54 12.72 1.01
CA GLU A 69 -3.57 13.13 -0.01
C GLU A 69 -4.22 13.22 -1.40
N ILE A 70 -5.03 12.21 -1.77
CA ILE A 70 -5.77 12.19 -3.03
C ILE A 70 -6.82 13.30 -3.05
N SER A 71 -7.57 13.51 -1.96
CA SER A 71 -8.56 14.60 -1.87
C SER A 71 -7.91 15.96 -2.08
N ARG A 72 -6.78 16.22 -1.42
CA ARG A 72 -6.00 17.44 -1.60
C ARG A 72 -5.52 17.60 -3.04
N PHE A 73 -5.01 16.53 -3.65
CA PHE A 73 -4.59 16.55 -5.06
C PHE A 73 -5.75 16.88 -5.99
N LEU A 74 -6.91 16.23 -5.83
CA LEU A 74 -8.10 16.49 -6.65
C LEU A 74 -8.57 17.94 -6.52
N ASN A 75 -8.52 18.52 -5.33
CA ASN A 75 -8.94 19.91 -5.10
C ASN A 75 -7.94 20.95 -5.62
N THR A 76 -6.65 20.63 -5.69
CA THR A 76 -5.60 21.59 -6.06
C THR A 76 -5.18 21.49 -7.52
N GLN A 77 -5.12 20.27 -8.04
CA GLN A 77 -4.55 19.95 -9.35
C GLN A 77 -5.50 19.11 -10.20
N GLY A 78 -6.65 18.68 -9.68
CA GLY A 78 -7.59 17.81 -10.38
C GLY A 78 -8.04 18.36 -11.73
N HIS A 79 -8.22 19.68 -11.83
CA HIS A 79 -8.60 20.38 -13.07
C HIS A 79 -7.58 20.18 -14.20
N ALA A 80 -6.28 20.23 -13.91
CA ALA A 80 -5.24 20.05 -14.92
C ALA A 80 -5.23 18.64 -15.54
N TYR A 81 -5.80 17.66 -14.82
CA TYR A 81 -5.86 16.26 -15.24
C TYR A 81 -7.28 15.79 -15.61
N GLY A 82 -8.25 16.71 -15.68
CA GLY A 82 -9.64 16.41 -16.06
C GLY A 82 -10.43 15.62 -15.01
N PHE A 83 -10.11 15.81 -13.72
CA PHE A 83 -10.75 15.20 -12.57
C PHE A 83 -11.73 16.12 -11.81
N ASP A 84 -12.21 17.20 -12.43
CA ASP A 84 -13.08 18.20 -11.78
C ASP A 84 -14.32 17.58 -11.14
N GLU A 85 -14.88 16.57 -11.81
CA GLU A 85 -16.03 15.78 -11.37
C GLU A 85 -15.80 15.00 -10.06
N PHE A 86 -14.55 14.83 -9.62
CA PHE A 86 -14.20 14.06 -8.42
C PHE A 86 -13.83 14.93 -7.21
N SER A 87 -13.61 16.23 -7.40
CA SER A 87 -13.17 17.16 -6.34
C SER A 87 -14.16 17.24 -5.16
N ALA A 88 -15.46 17.17 -5.45
CA ALA A 88 -16.52 17.24 -4.45
C ALA A 88 -16.87 15.89 -3.78
N LEU A 89 -16.23 14.78 -4.18
CA LEU A 89 -16.57 13.45 -3.69
C LEU A 89 -15.82 13.12 -2.38
N GLU A 90 -16.53 12.49 -1.44
CA GLU A 90 -15.91 11.91 -0.26
C GLU A 90 -15.09 10.68 -0.67
N ILE A 91 -13.82 10.60 -0.28
CA ILE A 91 -12.94 9.48 -0.62
C ILE A 91 -12.89 8.47 0.53
N LEU A 92 -13.20 7.21 0.24
CA LEU A 92 -13.19 6.15 1.25
C LEU A 92 -12.72 4.81 0.69
N GLY A 93 -11.83 4.16 1.43
CA GLY A 93 -11.41 2.79 1.23
C GLY A 93 -12.26 1.83 2.05
N TYR A 94 -12.63 0.69 1.45
CA TYR A 94 -13.36 -0.37 2.14
C TYR A 94 -12.93 -1.77 1.65
N VAL A 95 -13.32 -2.80 2.38
CA VAL A 95 -13.14 -4.20 1.98
C VAL A 95 -14.51 -4.80 1.65
N PRO A 96 -14.71 -5.39 0.46
CA PRO A 96 -15.97 -6.06 0.12
C PRO A 96 -16.31 -7.20 1.08
N LYS A 97 -17.61 -7.39 1.38
CA LYS A 97 -18.08 -8.44 2.29
C LYS A 97 -17.60 -9.83 1.88
N ASP A 98 -17.69 -10.15 0.58
CA ASP A 98 -17.22 -11.43 0.04
C ASP A 98 -15.73 -11.70 0.31
N ALA A 99 -14.91 -10.65 0.43
CA ALA A 99 -13.50 -10.79 0.77
C ALA A 99 -13.30 -11.00 2.28
N LEU A 100 -14.13 -10.37 3.11
CA LEU A 100 -14.13 -10.57 4.57
C LEU A 100 -14.62 -11.97 4.96
N GLU A 101 -15.66 -12.48 4.31
CA GLU A 101 -16.21 -13.81 4.59
C GLU A 101 -15.25 -14.95 4.21
N LYS A 102 -14.43 -14.73 3.18
CA LYS A 102 -13.36 -15.65 2.79
C LYS A 102 -12.11 -15.51 3.65
N ALA A 103 -11.96 -14.41 4.38
CA ALA A 103 -10.83 -14.19 5.27
C ALA A 103 -11.01 -15.08 6.50
N ASN A 104 -10.17 -16.10 6.61
CA ASN A 104 -10.17 -16.96 7.78
C ASN A 104 -9.45 -16.24 8.93
N PHE A 105 -10.18 -15.42 9.69
CA PHE A 105 -9.65 -14.65 10.82
C PHE A 105 -9.06 -15.54 11.93
N TYR A 106 -9.48 -16.80 11.97
CA TYR A 106 -8.99 -17.82 12.90
C TYR A 106 -7.98 -18.76 12.24
N ALA A 107 -7.56 -18.49 11.00
CA ALA A 107 -6.43 -19.22 10.44
C ALA A 107 -5.26 -19.05 11.40
N PRO A 108 -4.71 -20.14 11.95
CA PRO A 108 -3.51 -20.03 12.75
C PRO A 108 -2.49 -19.29 11.91
N ILE A 109 -1.89 -18.24 12.47
CA ILE A 109 -0.75 -17.57 11.85
C ILE A 109 0.18 -18.71 11.50
N LYS A 110 0.29 -19.05 10.20
CA LYS A 110 1.27 -20.03 9.75
C LYS A 110 2.55 -19.48 10.32
N LYS A 111 3.15 -20.18 11.29
CA LYS A 111 4.48 -19.85 11.79
C LYS A 111 5.34 -19.86 10.55
N GLN A 112 5.48 -18.70 9.90
CA GLN A 112 6.46 -18.54 8.86
C GLN A 112 7.74 -18.70 9.65
N ALA A 113 8.32 -19.90 9.57
CA ALA A 113 9.59 -20.27 10.15
C ALA A 113 10.73 -19.54 9.41
N ARG A 114 10.54 -18.25 9.20
CA ARG A 114 11.49 -17.26 8.73
C ARG A 114 11.52 -16.16 9.77
N PHE A 115 11.67 -16.54 11.04
CA PHE A 115 12.44 -15.67 11.91
C PHE A 115 13.79 -15.47 11.21
N TYR A 116 14.17 -14.21 11.01
CA TYR A 116 15.46 -13.87 10.44
C TYR A 116 16.53 -14.53 11.30
N ARG A 117 17.13 -15.63 10.82
CA ARG A 117 18.23 -16.28 11.53
C ARG A 117 19.39 -15.29 11.53
N PRO A 118 19.88 -14.84 12.69
CA PRO A 118 21.01 -13.92 12.73
C PRO A 118 22.19 -14.52 11.97
N SER A 119 22.62 -13.88 10.88
CA SER A 119 23.77 -14.31 10.09
C SER A 119 25.09 -13.97 10.77
N ALA A 120 25.08 -12.96 11.65
CA ALA A 120 26.24 -12.57 12.43
C ALA A 120 26.62 -13.67 13.43
N LEU A 121 27.87 -14.12 13.37
CA LEU A 121 28.42 -15.13 14.28
C LEU A 121 28.96 -14.53 15.59
N GLY A 122 29.22 -13.21 15.62
CA GLY A 122 29.88 -12.56 16.76
C GLY A 122 31.39 -12.85 16.88
N LEU A 123 31.94 -13.69 16.00
CA LEU A 123 33.35 -14.07 15.97
C LEU A 123 34.19 -12.99 15.26
N PHE A 124 34.47 -11.88 15.95
CA PHE A 124 35.39 -10.85 15.48
C PHE A 124 36.41 -10.48 16.55
N HIS A 125 37.66 -10.30 16.14
CA HIS A 125 38.72 -9.76 16.99
C HIS A 125 38.50 -8.25 17.21
N ASN A 126 38.65 -7.77 18.44
CA ASN A 126 38.51 -6.36 18.81
C ASN A 126 39.88 -5.75 19.12
N PRO A 127 40.58 -5.14 18.13
CA PRO A 127 41.91 -4.56 18.32
C PRO A 127 41.89 -3.14 18.93
N ILE A 128 40.71 -2.63 19.32
CA ILE A 128 40.55 -1.24 19.75
C ILE A 128 41.19 -1.04 21.12
N LYS A 129 42.07 -0.04 21.24
CA LYS A 129 42.78 0.34 22.47
C LYS A 129 42.00 1.33 23.34
N ASP A 130 41.07 2.08 22.76
CA ASP A 130 40.19 2.97 23.51
C ASP A 130 39.22 2.16 24.36
N ALA A 131 39.25 2.36 25.69
CA ALA A 131 38.50 1.54 26.63
C ALA A 131 36.97 1.63 26.43
N ARG A 132 36.44 2.81 26.11
CA ARG A 132 34.99 3.00 25.95
C ARG A 132 34.49 2.34 24.67
N LEU A 133 35.22 2.54 23.57
CA LEU A 133 34.87 1.92 22.30
C LEU A 133 35.06 0.40 22.38
N HIS A 134 36.12 -0.07 23.01
CA HIS A 134 36.35 -1.49 23.23
C HIS A 134 35.14 -2.13 23.92
N GLU A 135 34.68 -1.55 25.04
CA GLU A 135 33.51 -2.02 25.79
C GLU A 135 32.22 -2.05 24.94
N CYS A 136 31.99 -1.04 24.10
CA CYS A 136 30.83 -1.01 23.20
C CYS A 136 30.82 -2.19 22.22
N PHE A 137 31.98 -2.54 21.65
CA PHE A 137 32.11 -3.70 20.75
C PHE A 137 31.93 -5.02 21.48
N GLU A 138 32.42 -5.15 22.72
CA GLU A 138 32.18 -6.32 23.56
C GLU A 138 30.68 -6.47 23.89
N LYS A 139 29.98 -5.38 24.19
CA LYS A 139 28.51 -5.37 24.39
C LYS A 139 27.76 -5.80 23.14
N ALA A 140 28.16 -5.30 21.96
CA ALA A 140 27.58 -5.71 20.69
C ALA A 140 27.79 -7.22 20.44
N ARG A 141 28.98 -7.76 20.76
CA ARG A 141 29.25 -9.20 20.67
C ARG A 141 28.32 -10.01 21.59
N ALA A 142 28.16 -9.58 22.84
CA ALA A 142 27.27 -10.25 23.80
C ALA A 142 25.81 -10.28 23.31
N LEU A 143 25.32 -9.17 22.74
CA LEU A 143 23.97 -9.11 22.17
C LEU A 143 23.79 -10.06 20.98
N ILE A 144 24.80 -10.19 20.12
CA ILE A 144 24.77 -11.13 19.00
C ILE A 144 24.68 -12.57 19.53
N HIS A 145 25.50 -12.96 20.51
CA HIS A 145 25.44 -14.30 21.09
C HIS A 145 24.10 -14.59 21.79
N TYR A 146 23.59 -13.64 22.57
CA TYR A 146 22.28 -13.75 23.20
C TYR A 146 21.16 -13.93 22.17
N GLN A 147 21.17 -13.18 21.07
CA GLN A 147 20.18 -13.37 20.02
C GLN A 147 20.29 -14.74 19.35
N ARG A 148 21.50 -15.31 19.24
CA ARG A 148 21.72 -16.63 18.65
C ARG A 148 21.24 -17.78 19.53
N SER A 149 21.31 -17.66 20.85
CA SER A 149 20.88 -18.75 21.76
C SER A 149 19.39 -19.07 21.66
N PHE A 150 18.58 -18.16 21.10
CA PHE A 150 17.17 -18.44 20.78
C PHE A 150 16.97 -19.37 19.56
N PHE A 151 18.02 -19.67 18.80
CA PHE A 151 17.96 -20.39 17.52
C PHE A 151 18.90 -21.61 17.46
N GLU A 152 19.68 -21.85 18.51
CA GLU A 152 20.58 -23.00 18.63
C GLU A 152 19.96 -23.93 19.70
N GLU A 153 19.43 -25.08 19.26
CA GLU A 153 19.00 -26.23 20.10
C GLU A 153 20.21 -27.10 20.49
#